data_AF-A0A350AVH7-F1
#
_entry.id   AF-A0A350AVH7-F1
#
_cell.length_a   1.000
_cell.length_b   1.000
_cell.length_c   1.000
_cell.angle_alpha   90.00
_cell.angle_beta   90.00
_cell.angle_gamma   90.00
#
_symmetry.space_group_name_H-M   'P 1'
#
loop_
_entity.id
_entity.type
_entity.pdbx_description
1 polymer ?
#
loop_
_entity_poly.entity_id
_entity_poly.type
_entity_poly.pdbx_seq_one_letter_code
_entity_poly.pdbx_strand_id
1 'polypeptide(L)'
;MIQTEPYSAAHKAPIFCLLALGAVGFAVPPSRLVEYAGLLWLLSILCIGMPHGAADWFIFKKLFQPQKIGPKLGFISAYCVLAGLYLWLWKLSPESAVILFLLLTAWHWGSGDSLGLRPNPLCWITHSLARGSIVVFAPLAFHLDETRSFLEKFPGIHDGDFGYINNQNVFFIWILFSAITCLLMWGYAIRKKISVIGMGRLSIAELFLILIIYYYFPPLLSVALYFLSIHGLRHMLYLLKELPSKQPNLSGIFRLHIASLGCTLPAVAVMIVFWQLYPEKFLTIESSTAQYLVLIAGLTLPHAILIVYWDILKLGRSN
;
A
#
# COMPACT_ATOMS: atom_id res chain seq x y z
N MET A 1 -9.30 -23.52 -17.52
CA MET A 1 -10.03 -23.92 -16.29
C MET A 1 -9.12 -23.62 -15.11
N ILE A 2 -9.26 -22.44 -14.48
CA ILE A 2 -8.38 -22.03 -13.38
C ILE A 2 -8.78 -22.88 -12.16
N GLN A 3 -7.91 -23.78 -11.74
CA GLN A 3 -8.14 -24.67 -10.59
C GLN A 3 -8.42 -23.85 -9.33
N THR A 4 -9.60 -24.08 -8.78
CA THR A 4 -10.11 -23.54 -7.53
C THR A 4 -9.62 -24.40 -6.37
N GLU A 5 -8.43 -24.14 -5.85
CA GLU A 5 -8.02 -24.68 -4.54
C GLU A 5 -8.64 -23.86 -3.38
N PRO A 6 -8.74 -24.39 -2.15
CA PRO A 6 -9.63 -23.88 -1.11
C PRO A 6 -9.09 -22.56 -0.50
N TYR A 7 -9.44 -21.46 -1.14
CA TYR A 7 -9.05 -20.08 -0.84
C TYR A 7 -9.59 -19.51 0.49
N SER A 8 -10.32 -20.28 1.31
CA SER A 8 -11.15 -19.70 2.37
C SER A 8 -10.35 -19.04 3.51
N ALA A 9 -9.18 -19.57 3.88
CA ALA A 9 -8.37 -19.01 4.98
C ALA A 9 -7.60 -17.75 4.55
N ALA A 10 -7.00 -17.76 3.35
CA ALA A 10 -6.24 -16.63 2.82
C ALA A 10 -7.12 -15.40 2.51
N HIS A 11 -8.38 -15.62 2.14
CA HIS A 11 -9.35 -14.54 1.98
C HIS A 11 -9.83 -13.94 3.30
N LYS A 12 -9.89 -14.73 4.36
CA LYS A 12 -10.44 -14.30 5.66
C LYS A 12 -9.39 -13.70 6.58
N ALA A 13 -8.13 -14.15 6.53
CA ALA A 13 -7.06 -13.68 7.40
C ALA A 13 -6.89 -12.14 7.38
N PRO A 14 -6.93 -11.45 6.22
CA PRO A 14 -6.90 -9.99 6.17
C PRO A 14 -8.02 -9.31 6.94
N ILE A 15 -9.25 -9.81 6.81
CA ILE A 15 -10.43 -9.25 7.48
C ILE A 15 -10.36 -9.49 8.98
N PHE A 16 -9.97 -10.70 9.41
CA PHE A 16 -9.76 -10.98 10.84
C PHE A 16 -8.66 -10.13 11.44
N CYS A 17 -7.57 -9.89 10.71
CA CYS A 17 -6.50 -8.99 11.14
C CYS A 17 -7.03 -7.56 11.29
N LEU A 18 -7.82 -7.07 10.33
CA LEU A 18 -8.43 -5.74 10.39
C LEU A 18 -9.39 -5.61 11.58
N LEU A 19 -10.23 -6.62 11.82
CA LEU A 19 -11.14 -6.65 12.97
C LEU A 19 -10.38 -6.67 14.30
N ALA A 20 -9.32 -7.48 14.42
CA ALA A 20 -8.52 -7.57 15.63
C ALA A 20 -7.79 -6.25 15.93
N LEU A 21 -7.09 -5.68 14.94
CA LEU A 21 -6.39 -4.41 15.11
C LEU A 21 -7.36 -3.24 15.31
N GLY A 22 -8.52 -3.26 14.64
CA GLY A 22 -9.60 -2.30 14.84
C GLY A 22 -10.20 -2.37 16.25
N ALA A 23 -10.43 -3.57 16.78
CA ALA A 23 -10.90 -3.75 18.16
C ALA A 23 -9.90 -3.22 19.20
N VAL A 24 -8.59 -3.44 18.97
CA VAL A 24 -7.54 -2.81 19.78
C VAL A 24 -7.61 -1.29 19.66
N GLY A 25 -7.78 -0.76 18.44
CA GLY A 25 -7.97 0.67 18.22
C GLY A 25 -9.13 1.26 19.03
N PHE A 26 -10.28 0.58 19.11
CA PHE A 26 -11.42 1.03 19.93
C PHE A 26 -11.17 0.97 21.44
N ALA A 27 -10.23 0.13 21.89
CA ALA A 27 -9.82 0.06 23.28
C ALA A 27 -8.79 1.13 23.67
N VAL A 28 -8.13 1.78 22.69
CA VAL A 28 -7.18 2.86 22.92
C VAL A 28 -7.93 4.17 23.20
N PRO A 29 -7.58 4.92 24.26
CA PRO A 29 -8.19 6.22 24.53
C PRO A 29 -8.06 7.18 23.33
N PRO A 30 -9.08 7.99 22.99
CA PRO A 30 -9.04 8.88 21.83
C PRO A 30 -7.80 9.79 21.78
N SER A 31 -7.35 10.30 22.92
CA SER A 31 -6.15 11.16 23.04
C SER A 31 -4.83 10.46 22.69
N ARG A 32 -4.80 9.13 22.62
CA ARG A 32 -3.62 8.31 22.33
C ARG A 32 -3.67 7.64 20.95
N LEU A 33 -4.76 7.80 20.18
CA LEU A 33 -4.93 7.12 18.89
C LEU A 33 -3.86 7.51 17.87
N VAL A 34 -3.43 8.76 17.86
CA VAL A 34 -2.40 9.24 16.94
C VAL A 34 -1.02 8.68 17.30
N GLU A 35 -0.68 8.63 18.59
CA GLU A 35 0.56 7.97 19.06
C GLU A 35 0.55 6.48 18.70
N TYR A 36 -0.57 5.80 18.94
CA TYR A 36 -0.75 4.40 18.57
C TYR A 36 -0.58 4.19 17.06
N ALA A 37 -1.17 5.06 16.24
CA ALA A 37 -1.01 5.02 14.78
C ALA A 37 0.45 5.19 14.34
N GLY A 38 1.16 6.18 14.92
CA GLY A 38 2.57 6.41 14.64
C GLY A 38 3.43 5.20 15.02
N LEU A 39 3.17 4.58 16.17
CA LEU A 39 3.83 3.33 16.56
C LEU A 39 3.56 2.19 15.57
N LEU A 40 2.31 2.01 15.11
CA LEU A 40 1.98 1.00 14.11
C LEU A 40 2.76 1.21 12.81
N TRP A 41 2.86 2.46 12.34
CA TRP A 41 3.64 2.80 11.15
C TRP A 41 5.12 2.52 11.35
N LEU A 42 5.72 2.98 12.44
CA LEU A 42 7.14 2.77 12.72
C LEU A 42 7.48 1.28 12.92
N LEU A 43 6.59 0.51 13.58
CA LEU A 43 6.78 -0.94 13.77
C LEU A 43 6.50 -1.76 12.51
N SER A 44 5.81 -1.19 11.51
CA SER A 44 5.52 -1.91 10.25
C SER A 44 6.78 -2.37 9.51
N ILE A 45 7.87 -1.64 9.66
CA ILE A 45 9.19 -2.00 9.11
C ILE A 45 9.72 -3.31 9.73
N LEU A 46 9.41 -3.58 11.00
CA LEU A 46 9.88 -4.73 11.77
C LEU A 46 8.94 -5.93 11.60
N CYS A 47 7.64 -5.73 11.79
CA CYS A 47 6.66 -6.82 11.93
C CYS A 47 6.30 -7.51 10.61
N ILE A 48 6.35 -6.79 9.49
CA ILE A 48 5.87 -7.31 8.20
C ILE A 48 6.98 -7.31 7.14
N GLY A 49 8.17 -6.80 7.47
CA GLY A 49 9.28 -6.73 6.53
C GLY A 49 8.89 -5.88 5.33
N MET A 50 8.01 -4.90 5.55
CA MET A 50 7.37 -4.06 4.55
C MET A 50 7.70 -2.57 4.80
N PRO A 51 8.95 -2.12 4.67
CA PRO A 51 9.08 -0.98 3.78
C PRO A 51 8.64 -1.48 2.40
N HIS A 52 7.48 -1.05 1.93
CA HIS A 52 6.92 -1.42 0.62
C HIS A 52 8.05 -1.49 -0.43
N GLY A 53 8.25 -2.67 -1.03
CA GLY A 53 9.38 -2.94 -1.92
C GLY A 53 10.54 -3.74 -1.33
N ALA A 54 10.44 -4.07 -0.06
CA ALA A 54 11.28 -5.03 0.63
C ALA A 54 11.47 -6.33 -0.16
N ALA A 55 10.39 -7.07 -0.46
CA ALA A 55 10.52 -8.33 -1.19
C ALA A 55 10.86 -8.16 -2.69
N ASP A 56 11.12 -6.94 -3.19
CA ASP A 56 11.44 -6.69 -4.60
C ASP A 56 12.72 -7.38 -5.02
N TRP A 57 13.68 -7.53 -4.10
CA TRP A 57 14.88 -8.33 -4.37
C TRP A 57 14.54 -9.81 -4.63
N PHE A 58 13.56 -10.35 -3.91
CA PHE A 58 13.07 -11.70 -4.15
C PHE A 58 12.38 -11.81 -5.51
N ILE A 59 11.51 -10.85 -5.83
CA ILE A 59 10.79 -10.74 -7.11
C ILE A 59 11.79 -10.65 -8.27
N PHE A 60 12.77 -9.76 -8.19
CA PHE A 60 13.85 -9.62 -9.17
C PHE A 60 14.60 -10.93 -9.39
N LYS A 61 15.07 -11.59 -8.31
CA LYS A 61 15.77 -12.87 -8.42
C LYS A 61 14.91 -13.95 -9.08
N LYS A 62 13.61 -13.94 -8.82
CA LYS A 62 12.67 -14.91 -9.39
C LYS A 62 12.37 -14.65 -10.86
N LEU A 63 12.26 -13.39 -11.29
CA LEU A 63 12.03 -13.03 -12.70
C LEU A 63 13.26 -13.28 -13.57
N PHE A 64 14.42 -12.82 -13.12
CA PHE A 64 15.60 -12.69 -13.98
C PHE A 64 16.69 -13.73 -13.72
N GLN A 65 16.61 -14.47 -12.60
CA GLN A 65 17.57 -15.51 -12.20
C GLN A 65 19.05 -15.10 -12.42
N PRO A 66 19.46 -13.92 -11.93
CA PRO A 66 20.75 -13.33 -12.27
C PRO A 66 21.90 -14.13 -11.66
N GLN A 67 22.76 -14.68 -12.52
CA GLN A 67 23.97 -15.40 -12.09
C GLN A 67 25.13 -14.46 -11.79
N LYS A 68 25.30 -13.42 -12.62
CA LYS A 68 26.39 -12.44 -12.52
C LYS A 68 26.04 -11.28 -11.58
N ILE A 69 27.08 -10.60 -11.07
CA ILE A 69 26.91 -9.42 -10.21
C ILE A 69 26.43 -8.18 -10.98
N GLY A 70 26.73 -8.07 -12.28
CA GLY A 70 26.32 -6.93 -13.11
C GLY A 70 24.81 -6.65 -13.10
N PRO A 71 23.94 -7.61 -13.44
CA PRO A 71 22.49 -7.42 -13.39
C PRO A 71 21.95 -7.11 -11.99
N LYS A 72 22.57 -7.69 -10.95
CA LYS A 72 22.24 -7.43 -9.54
C LYS A 72 22.50 -5.96 -9.17
N LEU A 73 23.68 -5.45 -9.53
CA LEU A 73 24.03 -4.04 -9.34
C LEU A 73 23.14 -3.13 -10.20
N GLY A 74 22.89 -3.50 -11.46
CA GLY A 74 22.00 -2.74 -12.35
C GLY A 74 20.60 -2.58 -11.76
N PHE A 75 20.04 -3.63 -11.17
CA PHE A 75 18.75 -3.56 -10.48
C PHE A 75 18.78 -2.62 -9.27
N ILE A 76 19.76 -2.78 -8.36
CA ILE A 76 19.88 -1.93 -7.18
C ILE A 76 20.08 -0.46 -7.59
N SER A 77 20.92 -0.19 -8.59
CA SER A 77 21.15 1.15 -9.13
C SER A 77 19.88 1.75 -9.71
N ALA A 78 19.14 1.01 -10.55
CA ALA A 78 17.86 1.49 -11.09
C ALA A 78 16.84 1.78 -9.98
N TYR A 79 16.79 0.92 -8.96
CA TYR A 79 15.94 1.10 -7.78
C TYR A 79 16.27 2.39 -7.03
N CYS A 80 17.56 2.62 -6.75
CA CYS A 80 18.03 3.82 -6.05
C CYS A 80 17.85 5.09 -6.89
N VAL A 81 18.03 5.01 -8.21
CA VAL A 81 17.78 6.12 -9.13
C VAL A 81 16.30 6.51 -9.11
N LEU A 82 15.39 5.54 -9.22
CA LEU A 82 13.95 5.84 -9.17
C LEU A 82 13.52 6.43 -7.82
N ALA A 83 14.02 5.88 -6.71
CA ALA A 83 13.78 6.44 -5.38
C ALA A 83 14.37 7.87 -5.27
N GLY A 84 15.60 8.08 -5.74
CA GLY A 84 16.26 9.39 -5.74
C GLY A 84 15.55 10.42 -6.62
N LEU A 85 15.03 10.03 -7.79
CA LEU A 85 14.22 10.89 -8.66
C LEU A 85 12.93 11.31 -7.98
N TYR A 86 12.26 10.38 -7.28
CA TYR A 86 11.06 10.70 -6.52
C TYR A 86 11.35 11.69 -5.38
N LEU A 87 12.45 11.49 -4.63
CA LEU A 87 12.86 12.42 -3.57
C LEU A 87 13.33 13.77 -4.13
N TRP A 88 13.90 13.77 -5.33
CA TRP A 88 14.25 15.01 -6.03
C TRP A 88 12.99 15.78 -6.44
N LEU A 89 11.95 15.10 -6.93
CA LEU A 89 10.62 15.70 -7.13
C LEU A 89 10.07 16.25 -5.82
N TRP A 90 10.17 15.49 -4.73
CA TRP A 90 9.75 15.95 -3.40
C TRP A 90 10.46 17.25 -3.01
N LYS A 91 11.77 17.34 -3.26
CA LYS A 91 12.52 18.57 -3.00
C LYS A 91 12.06 19.76 -3.82
N LEU A 92 11.69 19.55 -5.08
CA LEU A 92 11.28 20.62 -5.99
C LEU A 92 9.83 21.07 -5.77
N SER A 93 8.94 20.12 -5.48
CA SER A 93 7.51 20.35 -5.27
C SER A 93 6.93 19.28 -4.35
N PRO A 94 7.03 19.48 -3.02
CA PRO A 94 6.51 18.54 -2.03
C PRO A 94 5.02 18.22 -2.23
N GLU A 95 4.18 19.23 -2.53
CA GLU A 95 2.75 19.04 -2.79
C GLU A 95 2.50 18.10 -3.98
N SER A 96 3.21 18.33 -5.09
CA SER A 96 3.07 17.48 -6.27
C SER A 96 3.57 16.06 -6.00
N ALA A 97 4.61 15.90 -5.19
CA ALA A 97 5.11 14.60 -4.77
C ALA A 97 4.07 13.86 -3.91
N VAL A 98 3.43 14.53 -2.95
CA VAL A 98 2.33 13.98 -2.15
C VAL A 98 1.17 13.55 -3.04
N ILE A 99 0.71 14.40 -3.96
CA ILE A 99 -0.37 14.05 -4.91
C ILE A 99 0.02 12.82 -5.74
N LEU A 100 1.24 12.79 -6.28
CA LEU A 100 1.73 11.65 -7.04
C LEU A 100 1.77 10.37 -6.18
N PHE A 101 2.19 10.47 -4.91
CA PHE A 101 2.18 9.34 -3.99
C PHE A 101 0.78 8.81 -3.73
N LEU A 102 -0.18 9.69 -3.48
CA LEU A 102 -1.58 9.31 -3.26
C LEU A 102 -2.17 8.62 -4.50
N LEU A 103 -1.94 9.17 -5.69
CA LEU A 103 -2.39 8.58 -6.96
C LEU A 103 -1.73 7.23 -7.24
N LEU A 104 -0.42 7.13 -7.03
CA LEU A 104 0.33 5.89 -7.21
C LEU A 104 -0.12 4.82 -6.21
N THR A 105 -0.35 5.21 -4.95
CA THR A 105 -0.85 4.33 -3.89
C THR A 105 -2.25 3.83 -4.20
N ALA A 106 -3.14 4.71 -4.67
CA ALA A 106 -4.47 4.31 -5.11
C ALA A 106 -4.37 3.26 -6.22
N TRP A 107 -3.58 3.53 -7.26
CA TRP A 107 -3.38 2.56 -8.34
C TRP A 107 -2.78 1.25 -7.83
N HIS A 108 -1.72 1.31 -7.03
CA HIS A 108 -0.98 0.13 -6.56
C HIS A 108 -1.84 -0.77 -5.69
N TRP A 109 -2.56 -0.20 -4.71
CA TRP A 109 -3.45 -0.96 -3.85
C TRP A 109 -4.65 -1.51 -4.62
N GLY A 110 -5.25 -0.69 -5.47
CA GLY A 110 -6.39 -1.10 -6.29
C GLY A 110 -6.06 -2.21 -7.29
N SER A 111 -4.92 -2.10 -7.97
CA SER A 111 -4.49 -3.09 -8.98
C SER A 111 -4.11 -4.44 -8.38
N GLY A 112 -3.56 -4.44 -7.16
CA GLY A 112 -3.33 -5.63 -6.35
C GLY A 112 -4.61 -6.31 -5.89
N ASP A 113 -5.69 -5.55 -5.64
CA ASP A 113 -7.01 -6.09 -5.26
C ASP A 113 -7.86 -6.52 -6.49
N SER A 114 -7.39 -6.25 -7.71
CA SER A 114 -8.16 -6.43 -8.95
C SER A 114 -7.70 -7.62 -9.80
N LEU A 115 -6.82 -8.49 -9.29
CA LEU A 115 -6.16 -9.57 -10.06
C LEU A 115 -7.15 -10.44 -10.86
N GLY A 116 -8.31 -10.75 -10.27
CA GLY A 116 -9.33 -11.59 -10.90
C GLY A 116 -10.00 -10.99 -12.14
N LEU A 117 -9.87 -9.68 -12.35
CA LEU A 117 -10.44 -8.96 -13.50
C LEU A 117 -9.43 -8.72 -14.62
N ARG A 118 -8.14 -9.06 -14.41
CA ARG A 118 -7.06 -8.82 -15.38
C ARG A 118 -7.30 -9.30 -16.82
N PRO A 119 -7.96 -10.45 -17.07
CA PRO A 119 -8.24 -10.88 -18.44
C PRO A 119 -9.06 -9.87 -19.26
N ASN A 120 -9.78 -8.95 -18.60
CA ASN A 120 -10.42 -7.81 -19.24
C ASN A 120 -9.75 -6.51 -18.75
N PRO A 121 -8.86 -5.89 -19.55
CA PRO A 121 -8.10 -4.71 -19.14
C PRO A 121 -8.98 -3.54 -18.69
N LEU A 122 -10.12 -3.31 -19.35
CA LEU A 122 -11.03 -2.23 -18.98
C LEU A 122 -11.64 -2.48 -17.60
N CYS A 123 -12.14 -3.69 -17.33
CA CYS A 123 -12.65 -4.05 -16.00
C CYS A 123 -11.56 -3.97 -14.94
N TRP A 124 -10.35 -4.44 -15.25
CA TRP A 124 -9.21 -4.40 -14.33
C TRP A 124 -8.83 -2.97 -13.97
N ILE A 125 -8.61 -2.11 -14.96
CA ILE A 125 -8.25 -0.70 -14.72
C ILE A 125 -9.36 0.02 -13.96
N THR A 126 -10.62 -0.15 -14.39
CA THR A 126 -11.77 0.53 -13.79
C THR A 126 -11.95 0.14 -12.32
N HIS A 127 -11.90 -1.16 -12.02
CA HIS A 127 -12.00 -1.62 -10.63
C HIS A 127 -10.77 -1.22 -9.81
N SER A 128 -9.57 -1.24 -10.40
CA SER A 128 -8.34 -0.82 -9.71
C SER A 128 -8.42 0.63 -9.27
N LEU A 129 -8.79 1.53 -10.18
CA LEU A 129 -8.94 2.96 -9.88
C LEU A 129 -10.01 3.18 -8.81
N ALA A 130 -11.20 2.59 -8.97
CA ALA A 130 -12.29 2.75 -8.01
C ALA A 130 -11.94 2.20 -6.62
N ARG A 131 -11.41 0.98 -6.54
CA ARG A 131 -11.08 0.32 -5.28
C ARG A 131 -9.97 1.08 -4.55
N GLY A 132 -8.93 1.46 -5.27
CA GLY A 132 -7.80 2.21 -4.72
C GLY A 132 -8.18 3.60 -4.24
N SER A 133 -8.97 4.33 -5.03
CA SER A 133 -9.38 5.69 -4.69
C SER A 133 -10.26 5.76 -3.46
N ILE A 134 -11.09 4.74 -3.18
CA ILE A 134 -11.85 4.68 -1.92
C ILE A 134 -10.90 4.76 -0.73
N VAL A 135 -9.85 3.94 -0.73
CA VAL A 135 -8.94 3.83 0.40
C VAL A 135 -8.13 5.13 0.58
N VAL A 136 -7.66 5.71 -0.53
CA VAL A 136 -6.82 6.91 -0.48
C VAL A 136 -7.62 8.17 -0.16
N PHE A 137 -8.87 8.28 -0.64
CA PHE A 137 -9.68 9.49 -0.47
C PHE A 137 -10.72 9.41 0.65
N ALA A 138 -10.95 8.24 1.26
CA ALA A 138 -11.80 8.13 2.45
C ALA A 138 -11.39 9.06 3.61
N PRO A 139 -10.10 9.26 3.93
CA PRO A 139 -9.72 10.22 4.95
C PRO A 139 -10.16 11.66 4.61
N LEU A 140 -10.09 12.06 3.34
CA LEU A 140 -10.53 13.38 2.89
C LEU A 140 -12.06 13.55 2.90
N ALA A 141 -12.82 12.46 2.86
CA ALA A 141 -14.27 12.51 3.01
C ALA A 141 -14.70 12.55 4.48
N PHE A 142 -14.12 11.69 5.33
CA PHE A 142 -14.58 11.53 6.72
C PHE A 142 -13.87 12.45 7.72
N HIS A 143 -12.64 12.89 7.42
CA HIS A 143 -11.73 13.58 8.33
C HIS A 143 -10.90 14.63 7.58
N LEU A 144 -11.56 15.55 6.88
CA LEU A 144 -10.91 16.49 5.96
C LEU A 144 -9.83 17.34 6.65
N ASP A 145 -10.16 17.96 7.77
CA ASP A 145 -9.27 18.89 8.47
C ASP A 145 -8.09 18.15 9.12
N GLU A 146 -8.33 16.98 9.73
CA GLU A 146 -7.26 16.16 10.30
C GLU A 146 -6.34 15.60 9.21
N THR A 147 -6.90 15.24 8.05
CA THR A 147 -6.10 14.79 6.92
C THR A 147 -5.22 15.92 6.41
N ARG A 148 -5.77 17.13 6.21
CA ARG A 148 -4.98 18.30 5.77
C ARG A 148 -3.88 18.63 6.77
N SER A 149 -4.22 18.72 8.05
CA SER A 149 -3.27 19.00 9.12
C SER A 149 -2.15 17.95 9.18
N PHE A 150 -2.43 16.68 8.88
CA PHE A 150 -1.39 15.67 8.78
C PHE A 150 -0.52 15.83 7.53
N LEU A 151 -1.11 16.16 6.37
CA LEU A 151 -0.35 16.41 5.14
C LEU A 151 0.62 17.60 5.32
N GLU A 152 0.24 18.61 6.10
CA GLU A 152 1.08 19.76 6.42
C GLU A 152 2.27 19.43 7.34
N LYS A 153 2.30 18.23 7.95
CA LYS A 153 3.47 17.74 8.72
C LYS A 153 4.55 17.11 7.85
N PHE A 154 4.32 16.99 6.54
CA PHE A 154 5.33 16.47 5.63
C PHE A 154 6.48 17.46 5.42
N PRO A 155 7.74 16.98 5.34
CA PRO A 155 8.90 17.86 5.14
C PRO A 155 8.76 18.72 3.87
N GLY A 156 8.89 20.04 4.05
CA GLY A 156 8.80 21.03 2.97
C GLY A 156 7.38 21.46 2.60
N ILE A 157 6.35 20.95 3.28
CA ILE A 157 4.98 21.49 3.19
C ILE A 157 4.80 22.55 4.28
N HIS A 158 4.06 23.60 3.96
CA HIS A 158 3.72 24.68 4.87
C HIS A 158 2.21 24.74 5.13
N ASP A 159 1.84 25.39 6.23
CA ASP A 159 0.44 25.61 6.61
C ASP A 159 -0.34 26.28 5.47
N GLY A 160 -1.42 25.66 5.02
CA GLY A 160 -2.29 26.19 3.97
C GLY A 160 -1.94 25.76 2.53
N ASP A 161 -0.82 25.07 2.29
CA ASP A 161 -0.45 24.53 0.97
C ASP A 161 -1.58 23.66 0.38
N PHE A 162 -2.27 22.89 1.23
CA PHE A 162 -3.42 22.07 0.86
C PHE A 162 -4.79 22.75 1.07
N GLY A 163 -4.83 24.08 1.23
CA GLY A 163 -6.04 24.86 1.47
C GLY A 163 -7.08 24.80 0.35
N TYR A 164 -6.66 24.45 -0.87
CA TYR A 164 -7.57 24.21 -2.00
C TYR A 164 -8.41 22.94 -1.84
N ILE A 165 -8.01 22.00 -0.97
CA ILE A 165 -8.75 20.79 -0.62
C ILE A 165 -9.74 21.11 0.49
N ASN A 166 -10.79 21.90 0.20
CA ASN A 166 -11.67 22.49 1.22
C ASN A 166 -13.11 21.97 1.24
N ASN A 167 -13.46 21.05 0.34
CA ASN A 167 -14.84 20.58 0.21
C ASN A 167 -14.92 19.04 0.31
N GLN A 168 -15.25 18.56 1.51
CA GLN A 168 -15.39 17.12 1.79
C GLN A 168 -16.48 16.44 0.93
N ASN A 169 -17.50 17.18 0.48
CA ASN A 169 -18.60 16.62 -0.33
C ASN A 169 -18.10 16.07 -1.67
N VAL A 170 -17.04 16.66 -2.25
CA VAL A 170 -16.43 16.16 -3.49
C VAL A 170 -15.87 14.75 -3.26
N PHE A 171 -15.23 14.51 -2.12
CA PHE A 171 -14.68 13.20 -1.77
C PHE A 171 -15.76 12.18 -1.40
N PHE A 172 -16.84 12.60 -0.73
CA PHE A 172 -18.01 11.73 -0.53
C PHE A 172 -18.63 11.26 -1.84
N ILE A 173 -18.85 12.18 -2.79
CA ILE A 173 -19.37 11.85 -4.12
C ILE A 173 -18.41 10.89 -4.83
N TRP A 174 -17.11 11.17 -4.79
CA TRP A 174 -16.09 10.32 -5.40
C TRP A 174 -16.10 8.90 -4.84
N ILE A 175 -16.15 8.75 -3.52
CA ILE A 175 -16.20 7.44 -2.84
C ILE A 175 -17.50 6.72 -3.16
N LEU A 176 -18.63 7.43 -3.21
CA LEU A 176 -19.91 6.84 -3.58
C LEU A 176 -19.87 6.25 -5.00
N PHE A 177 -19.39 7.02 -5.99
CA PHE A 177 -19.21 6.52 -7.36
C PHE A 177 -18.26 5.33 -7.40
N SER A 178 -17.12 5.43 -6.70
CA SER A 178 -16.14 4.34 -6.63
C SER A 178 -16.71 3.08 -5.99
N ALA A 179 -17.51 3.21 -4.94
CA ALA A 179 -18.17 2.10 -4.25
C ALA A 179 -19.21 1.44 -5.17
N ILE A 180 -20.02 2.23 -5.89
CA ILE A 180 -20.96 1.72 -6.89
C ILE A 180 -20.21 0.95 -7.98
N THR A 181 -19.12 1.49 -8.50
CA THR A 181 -18.26 0.80 -9.49
C THR A 181 -17.74 -0.52 -8.95
N CYS A 182 -17.24 -0.57 -7.70
CA CYS A 182 -16.78 -1.81 -7.07
C CYS A 182 -17.91 -2.84 -6.95
N LEU A 183 -19.09 -2.42 -6.48
CA LEU A 183 -20.27 -3.29 -6.33
C LEU A 183 -20.71 -3.88 -7.68
N LEU A 184 -20.73 -3.07 -8.75
CA LEU A 184 -21.05 -3.54 -10.10
C LEU A 184 -20.04 -4.58 -10.60
N MET A 185 -18.74 -4.33 -10.39
CA MET A 185 -17.66 -5.24 -10.82
C MET A 185 -17.66 -6.55 -10.02
N TRP A 186 -17.95 -6.51 -8.72
CA TRP A 186 -18.15 -7.73 -7.94
C TRP A 186 -19.42 -8.47 -8.34
N GLY A 187 -20.51 -7.76 -8.66
CA GLY A 187 -21.72 -8.36 -9.23
C GLY A 187 -21.45 -9.08 -10.56
N TYR A 188 -20.62 -8.49 -11.42
CA TYR A 188 -20.12 -9.12 -12.63
C TYR A 188 -19.26 -10.36 -12.32
N ALA A 189 -18.29 -10.23 -11.41
CA ALA A 189 -17.40 -11.32 -11.02
C ALA A 189 -18.16 -12.53 -10.44
N ILE A 190 -19.17 -12.27 -9.59
CA ILE A 190 -20.07 -13.30 -9.03
C ILE A 190 -20.83 -13.99 -10.16
N ARG A 191 -21.42 -13.24 -11.10
CA ARG A 191 -22.13 -13.81 -12.25
C ARG A 191 -21.23 -14.68 -13.14
N LYS A 192 -19.97 -14.27 -13.32
CA LYS A 192 -18.96 -15.02 -14.09
C LYS A 192 -18.23 -16.10 -13.28
N LYS A 193 -18.61 -16.32 -12.01
CA LYS A 193 -17.99 -17.28 -11.08
C LYS A 193 -16.47 -17.09 -10.93
N ILE A 194 -15.99 -15.85 -11.00
CA ILE A 194 -14.59 -15.49 -10.78
C ILE A 194 -14.32 -15.58 -9.27
N SER A 195 -13.42 -16.47 -8.85
CA SER A 195 -13.10 -16.74 -7.44
C SER A 195 -11.61 -16.48 -7.14
N VAL A 196 -11.26 -15.20 -7.01
CA VAL A 196 -9.89 -14.74 -6.69
C VAL A 196 -9.91 -13.89 -5.42
N ILE A 197 -8.78 -13.78 -4.70
CA ILE A 197 -8.61 -12.82 -3.58
C ILE A 197 -8.97 -11.42 -4.05
N GLY A 198 -9.73 -10.68 -3.23
CA GLY A 198 -10.24 -9.36 -3.58
C GLY A 198 -11.54 -9.37 -4.40
N MET A 199 -12.12 -10.54 -4.72
CA MET A 199 -13.38 -10.65 -5.47
C MET A 199 -14.50 -11.36 -4.70
N GLY A 200 -15.75 -10.98 -4.99
CA GLY A 200 -16.96 -11.67 -4.55
C GLY A 200 -17.63 -11.06 -3.31
N ARG A 201 -18.51 -11.84 -2.67
CA ARG A 201 -19.35 -11.36 -1.55
C ARG A 201 -18.54 -10.89 -0.34
N LEU A 202 -17.41 -11.55 -0.07
CA LEU A 202 -16.55 -11.18 1.05
C LEU A 202 -15.90 -9.81 0.84
N SER A 203 -15.59 -9.43 -0.41
CA SER A 203 -15.05 -8.10 -0.73
C SER A 203 -16.05 -6.97 -0.46
N ILE A 204 -17.35 -7.25 -0.55
CA ILE A 204 -18.41 -6.30 -0.17
C ILE A 204 -18.35 -6.05 1.33
N ALA A 205 -18.37 -7.12 2.15
CA ALA A 205 -18.28 -7.01 3.60
C ALA A 205 -16.97 -6.32 4.03
N GLU A 206 -15.86 -6.64 3.36
CA GLU A 206 -14.57 -5.99 3.59
C GLU A 206 -14.63 -4.49 3.27
N LEU A 207 -15.27 -4.08 2.17
CA LEU A 207 -15.41 -2.66 1.85
C LEU A 207 -16.20 -1.91 2.92
N PHE A 208 -17.32 -2.46 3.38
CA PHE A 208 -18.08 -1.87 4.48
C PHE A 208 -17.25 -1.76 5.75
N LEU A 209 -16.50 -2.81 6.09
CA LEU A 209 -15.62 -2.78 7.25
C LEU A 209 -14.53 -1.71 7.11
N ILE A 210 -13.91 -1.58 5.94
CA ILE A 210 -12.93 -0.52 5.67
C ILE A 210 -13.57 0.86 5.86
N LEU A 211 -14.75 1.10 5.28
CA LEU A 211 -15.44 2.39 5.43
C LEU A 211 -15.81 2.70 6.89
N ILE A 212 -16.23 1.69 7.66
CA ILE A 212 -16.47 1.83 9.11
C ILE A 212 -15.18 2.23 9.84
N ILE A 213 -14.07 1.55 9.56
CA ILE A 213 -12.77 1.89 10.16
C ILE A 213 -12.35 3.32 9.81
N TYR A 214 -12.55 3.75 8.57
CA TYR A 214 -12.20 5.10 8.12
C TYR A 214 -13.13 6.19 8.65
N TYR A 215 -14.35 5.83 9.04
CA TYR A 215 -15.30 6.75 9.66
C TYR A 215 -15.01 6.98 11.15
N TYR A 216 -14.56 5.94 11.86
CA TYR A 216 -14.36 6.02 13.32
C TYR A 216 -12.93 6.39 13.74
N PHE A 217 -11.92 6.09 12.93
CA PHE A 217 -10.53 6.28 13.31
C PHE A 217 -9.84 7.43 12.57
N PRO A 218 -8.94 8.18 13.24
CA PRO A 218 -8.16 9.24 12.61
C PRO A 218 -7.45 8.76 11.33
N PRO A 219 -7.23 9.64 10.34
CA PRO A 219 -6.61 9.32 9.05
C PRO A 219 -5.37 8.44 9.14
N LEU A 220 -4.45 8.80 10.04
CA LEU A 220 -3.19 8.09 10.18
C LEU A 220 -3.39 6.63 10.61
N LEU A 221 -4.36 6.39 11.51
CA LEU A 221 -4.66 5.07 12.05
C LEU A 221 -5.44 4.23 11.04
N SER A 222 -6.49 4.78 10.42
CA SER A 222 -7.33 4.05 9.47
C SER A 222 -6.53 3.58 8.25
N VAL A 223 -5.61 4.42 7.75
CA VAL A 223 -4.68 4.04 6.68
C VAL A 223 -3.69 2.98 7.15
N ALA A 224 -3.12 3.10 8.36
CA ALA A 224 -2.23 2.08 8.93
C ALA A 224 -2.92 0.71 9.03
N LEU A 225 -4.14 0.69 9.56
CA LEU A 225 -4.92 -0.53 9.73
C LEU A 225 -5.22 -1.20 8.40
N TYR A 226 -5.61 -0.44 7.38
CA TYR A 226 -5.80 -0.97 6.03
C TYR A 226 -4.49 -1.51 5.44
N PHE A 227 -3.43 -0.71 5.51
CA PHE A 227 -2.14 -1.06 4.94
C PHE A 227 -1.58 -2.34 5.54
N LEU A 228 -1.56 -2.47 6.87
CA LEU A 228 -1.01 -3.64 7.56
C LEU A 228 -1.90 -4.88 7.38
N SER A 229 -3.21 -4.73 7.57
CA SER A 229 -4.13 -5.87 7.67
C SER A 229 -4.58 -6.39 6.31
N ILE A 230 -4.92 -5.49 5.39
CA ILE A 230 -5.51 -5.85 4.11
C ILE A 230 -4.43 -5.94 3.05
N HIS A 231 -3.84 -4.81 2.71
CA HIS A 231 -2.96 -4.74 1.55
C HIS A 231 -1.67 -5.53 1.77
N GLY A 232 -0.96 -5.22 2.84
CA GLY A 232 0.32 -5.79 3.17
C GLY A 232 0.29 -7.29 3.45
N LEU A 233 -0.69 -7.74 4.24
CA LEU A 233 -0.88 -9.18 4.48
C LEU A 233 -1.24 -9.93 3.20
N ARG A 234 -2.12 -9.39 2.34
CA ARG A 234 -2.41 -10.01 1.04
C ARG A 234 -1.18 -10.13 0.17
N HIS A 235 -0.36 -9.07 0.11
CA HIS A 235 0.87 -9.06 -0.66
C HIS A 235 1.87 -10.09 -0.13
N MET A 236 2.04 -10.18 1.20
CA MET A 236 2.88 -11.22 1.81
C MET A 236 2.36 -12.63 1.49
N LEU A 237 1.06 -12.89 1.67
CA LEU A 237 0.46 -14.18 1.37
C LEU A 237 0.61 -14.55 -0.11
N TYR A 238 0.53 -13.58 -1.02
CA TYR A 238 0.81 -13.76 -2.45
C TYR A 238 2.26 -14.19 -2.68
N LEU A 239 3.23 -13.50 -2.07
CA LEU A 239 4.65 -13.83 -2.23
C LEU A 239 5.06 -15.15 -1.56
N LEU A 240 4.44 -15.51 -0.44
CA LEU A 240 4.67 -16.80 0.23
C LEU A 240 4.28 -17.99 -0.68
N LYS A 241 3.24 -17.84 -1.51
CA LYS A 241 2.86 -18.86 -2.51
C LYS A 241 3.92 -19.04 -3.60
N GLU A 242 4.74 -18.02 -3.82
CA GLU A 242 5.80 -18.02 -4.81
C GLU A 242 7.09 -18.67 -4.29
N LEU A 243 7.18 -18.98 -2.99
CA LEU A 243 8.31 -19.71 -2.40
C LEU A 243 8.23 -21.22 -2.68
N PRO A 244 9.39 -21.92 -2.77
CA PRO A 244 9.43 -23.36 -3.01
C PRO A 244 8.66 -24.19 -1.97
N SER A 245 8.64 -23.75 -0.70
CA SER A 245 7.93 -24.45 0.38
C SER A 245 6.40 -24.37 0.26
N LYS A 246 5.86 -23.47 -0.59
CA LYS A 246 4.43 -23.21 -0.88
C LYS A 246 3.48 -23.00 0.32
N GLN A 247 3.98 -23.12 1.55
CA GLN A 247 3.22 -22.92 2.79
C GLN A 247 3.72 -21.69 3.56
N PRO A 248 2.79 -20.88 4.11
CA PRO A 248 3.12 -19.75 4.98
C PRO A 248 3.57 -20.28 6.35
N ASN A 249 4.85 -20.56 6.50
CA ASN A 249 5.47 -20.87 7.79
C ASN A 249 6.42 -19.76 8.23
N LEU A 250 6.76 -19.72 9.51
CA LEU A 250 7.67 -18.72 10.08
C LEU A 250 9.01 -18.65 9.33
N SER A 251 9.51 -19.79 8.85
CA SER A 251 10.74 -19.85 8.05
C SER A 251 10.61 -19.16 6.69
N GLY A 252 9.45 -19.28 6.03
CA GLY A 252 9.14 -18.59 4.78
C GLY A 252 9.02 -17.09 4.97
N ILE A 253 8.34 -16.66 6.04
CA ILE A 253 8.25 -15.26 6.45
C ILE A 253 9.66 -14.71 6.69
N PHE A 254 10.46 -15.37 7.54
CA PHE A 254 11.83 -14.97 7.83
C PHE A 254 12.71 -14.86 6.57
N ARG A 255 12.60 -15.81 5.63
CA ARG A 255 13.31 -15.72 4.34
C ARG A 255 12.92 -14.49 3.52
N LEU A 256 11.64 -14.11 3.52
CA LEU A 256 11.19 -12.88 2.84
C LEU A 256 11.75 -11.63 3.54
N HIS A 257 11.75 -11.61 4.88
CA HIS A 257 12.38 -10.52 5.65
C HIS A 257 13.88 -10.39 5.39
N ILE A 258 14.62 -11.49 5.28
CA ILE A 258 16.05 -11.41 4.97
C ILE A 258 16.27 -11.00 3.52
N ALA A 259 15.47 -11.52 2.59
CA ALA A 259 15.53 -11.10 1.20
C ALA A 259 15.27 -9.60 1.06
N SER A 260 14.47 -9.01 1.95
CA SER A 260 14.11 -7.61 1.84
C SER A 260 15.20 -6.61 2.13
N LEU A 261 16.16 -6.99 2.96
CA LEU A 261 17.31 -6.16 3.28
C LEU A 261 18.09 -5.71 2.04
N GLY A 262 18.05 -6.50 0.94
CA GLY A 262 18.72 -6.19 -0.32
C GLY A 262 18.25 -4.87 -0.97
N CYS A 263 16.96 -4.55 -0.87
CA CYS A 263 16.42 -3.26 -1.35
C CYS A 263 16.29 -2.24 -0.22
N THR A 264 15.97 -2.68 1.00
CA THR A 264 15.76 -1.79 2.14
C THR A 264 17.02 -1.05 2.57
N LEU A 265 18.19 -1.70 2.61
CA LEU A 265 19.42 -1.03 3.08
C LEU A 265 19.87 0.12 2.14
N PRO A 266 19.97 -0.07 0.81
CA PRO A 266 20.30 1.03 -0.09
C PRO A 266 19.27 2.17 -0.05
N ALA A 267 17.98 1.82 0.04
CA ALA A 267 16.89 2.77 0.18
C ALA A 267 17.02 3.65 1.43
N VAL A 268 17.29 3.04 2.58
CA VAL A 268 17.52 3.76 3.84
C VAL A 268 18.75 4.66 3.71
N ALA A 269 19.81 4.24 3.02
CA ALA A 269 20.98 5.10 2.79
C ALA A 269 20.64 6.34 1.96
N VAL A 270 19.87 6.20 0.87
CA VAL A 270 19.38 7.33 0.07
C VAL A 270 18.52 8.27 0.94
N MET A 271 17.69 7.71 1.82
CA MET A 271 16.84 8.48 2.72
C MET A 271 17.62 9.25 3.78
N ILE A 272 18.65 8.65 4.38
CA ILE A 272 19.52 9.34 5.35
C ILE A 272 20.14 10.59 4.71
N VAL A 273 20.58 10.49 3.46
CA VAL A 273 21.11 11.64 2.69
C VAL A 273 20.01 12.68 2.46
N PHE A 274 18.80 12.25 2.11
CA PHE A 274 17.65 13.14 1.93
C PHE A 274 17.28 13.89 3.22
N TRP A 275 17.28 13.22 4.38
CA TRP A 275 16.98 13.86 5.67
C TRP A 275 18.00 14.94 6.07
N GLN A 276 19.26 14.85 5.61
CA GLN A 276 20.22 15.95 5.84
C GLN A 276 19.79 17.26 5.14
N LEU A 277 18.92 17.18 4.13
CA LEU A 277 18.38 18.35 3.43
C LEU A 277 17.18 18.98 4.16
N TYR A 278 16.57 18.26 5.10
CA TYR A 278 15.43 18.69 5.92
C TYR A 278 15.79 18.53 7.40
N PRO A 279 16.55 19.47 7.99
CA PRO A 279 17.01 19.37 9.37
C PRO A 279 15.88 19.51 10.42
N GLU A 280 14.63 19.59 9.98
CA GLU A 280 13.47 19.57 10.87
C GLU A 280 13.48 18.30 11.72
N LYS A 281 13.51 18.52 13.03
CA LYS A 281 13.82 17.50 14.01
C LYS A 281 12.67 16.49 14.14
N PHE A 282 13.02 15.23 14.33
CA PHE A 282 12.16 14.12 14.80
C PHE A 282 11.66 14.37 16.24
N LEU A 283 10.96 15.49 16.48
CA LEU A 283 10.56 15.94 17.82
C LEU A 283 9.30 15.24 18.32
N THR A 284 8.44 14.80 17.39
CA THR A 284 7.18 14.14 17.71
C THR A 284 7.06 12.83 16.95
N ILE A 285 6.20 11.95 17.44
CA ILE A 285 5.90 10.69 16.76
C ILE A 285 5.23 10.94 15.40
N GLU A 286 4.47 12.02 15.28
CA GLU A 286 3.78 12.42 14.04
C GLU A 286 4.78 12.92 13.00
N SER A 287 5.71 13.81 13.37
CA SER A 287 6.74 14.28 12.43
C SER A 287 7.65 13.13 12.00
N SER A 288 7.98 12.24 12.93
CA SER A 288 8.72 11.00 12.62
C SER A 288 7.95 10.09 11.68
N THR A 289 6.63 9.97 11.86
CA THR A 289 5.77 9.18 10.97
C THR A 289 5.64 9.82 9.60
N ALA A 290 5.51 11.14 9.50
CA ALA A 290 5.49 11.85 8.23
C ALA A 290 6.79 11.63 7.45
N GLN A 291 7.95 11.77 8.11
CA GLN A 291 9.25 11.47 7.49
C GLN A 291 9.38 10.00 7.06
N TYR A 292 8.88 9.06 7.86
CA TYR A 292 8.81 7.65 7.48
C TYR A 292 7.91 7.43 6.25
N LEU A 293 6.78 8.13 6.14
CA LEU A 293 5.90 8.04 4.98
C LEU A 293 6.53 8.64 3.72
N VAL A 294 7.41 9.64 3.83
CA VAL A 294 8.23 10.10 2.67
C VAL A 294 9.16 8.98 2.19
N LEU A 295 9.76 8.22 3.12
CA LEU A 295 10.53 7.03 2.78
C LEU A 295 9.68 6.00 2.05
N ILE A 296 8.49 5.69 2.58
CA ILE A 296 7.56 4.78 1.91
C ILE A 296 7.19 5.31 0.52
N ALA A 297 6.93 6.60 0.36
CA ALA A 297 6.60 7.20 -0.92
C ALA A 297 7.73 7.03 -1.95
N GLY A 298 8.97 7.30 -1.56
CA GLY A 298 10.16 7.10 -2.41
C GLY A 298 10.36 5.65 -2.84
N LEU A 299 10.00 4.68 -1.99
CA LEU A 299 10.11 3.25 -2.31
C LEU A 299 8.91 2.70 -3.08
N THR A 300 7.75 3.33 -2.93
CA THR A 300 6.53 2.95 -3.63
C THR A 300 6.72 3.04 -5.15
N LEU A 301 7.47 4.04 -5.66
CA LEU A 301 7.69 4.19 -7.11
C LEU A 301 8.41 2.99 -7.75
N PRO A 302 9.68 2.66 -7.38
CA PRO A 302 10.36 1.51 -7.95
C PRO A 302 9.62 0.20 -7.68
N HIS A 303 8.99 0.05 -6.51
CA HIS A 303 8.18 -1.12 -6.18
C HIS A 303 6.98 -1.30 -7.12
N ALA A 304 6.14 -0.26 -7.26
CA ALA A 304 4.94 -0.32 -8.08
C ALA A 304 5.28 -0.62 -9.55
N ILE A 305 6.38 -0.05 -10.08
CA ILE A 305 6.88 -0.37 -11.42
C ILE A 305 7.24 -1.85 -11.53
N LEU A 306 7.99 -2.39 -10.56
CA LEU A 306 8.38 -3.80 -10.57
C LEU A 306 7.18 -4.74 -10.48
N ILE A 307 6.18 -4.42 -9.65
CA ILE A 307 4.96 -5.20 -9.51
C ILE A 307 4.15 -5.19 -10.81
N VAL A 308 3.93 -4.02 -11.42
CA VAL A 308 3.24 -3.92 -12.72
C VAL A 308 3.97 -4.75 -13.77
N TYR A 309 5.30 -4.66 -13.82
CA TYR A 309 6.10 -5.45 -14.75
C TYR A 309 5.98 -6.96 -14.51
N TRP A 310 6.08 -7.39 -13.26
CA TRP A 310 5.88 -8.80 -12.86
C TRP A 310 4.49 -9.30 -13.29
N ASP A 311 3.48 -8.47 -13.10
CA ASP A 311 2.10 -8.79 -13.37
C ASP A 311 1.81 -8.93 -14.87
N ILE A 312 2.37 -8.04 -15.69
CA ILE A 312 2.31 -8.13 -17.16
C ILE A 312 2.97 -9.43 -17.64
N LEU A 313 4.15 -9.77 -17.11
CA LEU A 313 4.85 -11.00 -17.49
C LEU A 313 4.06 -12.26 -17.12
N LYS A 314 3.37 -12.27 -15.97
CA LYS A 314 2.52 -13.40 -15.58
C LYS A 314 1.32 -13.58 -16.50
N LEU A 315 0.72 -12.50 -17.00
CA LEU A 315 -0.37 -12.57 -17.98
C LEU A 315 0.10 -13.17 -19.32
N GLY A 316 1.32 -12.82 -19.76
CA GLY A 316 1.90 -13.37 -20.99
C GLY A 316 2.25 -14.87 -20.93
N ARG A 317 2.38 -15.46 -19.72
CA ARG A 317 2.69 -16.88 -19.54
C ARG A 317 1.46 -17.77 -19.34
N SER A 318 0.27 -17.17 -19.18
CA SER A 318 -1.01 -17.89 -19.00
C SER A 318 -1.81 -18.08 -20.30
N ASN A 319 -1.31 -17.51 -21.40
CA ASN A 319 -1.76 -17.76 -22.76
C ASN A 319 -0.80 -18.74 -23.44
#